data_AF-A0A328U9C4-F1
#
_entry.id   AF-A0A328U9C4-F1
#
_cell.length_a   1.000
_cell.length_b   1.000
_cell.length_c   1.000
_cell.angle_alpha   90.00
_cell.angle_beta   90.00
_cell.angle_gamma   90.00
#
_symmetry.space_group_name_H-M   'P 1'
#
loop_
_entity.id
_entity.type
_entity.pdbx_description
1 polymer ?
#
loop_
_entity_poly.entity_id
_entity_poly.type
_entity_poly.pdbx_seq_one_letter_code
_entity_poly.pdbx_strand_id
1 'polypeptide(L)'
;MTSIASGDNSCTLKLEAVHVEYWVLAFRTLLIYFIVFLIMRLMGKREIGKLSVFDLVISVMIAEIAVVVIEDTKRPVLHGVLPMACLLIIQILIAFISLKSRKLRVWFDGEPVVLVERGKLNREAMRKQRYNLDDLLLQFRENKTNIADVEFAILETTGKLSIIQKDMKGRDSNGHSSSEGHAPRQDSQFPKPFPKNYRFETLPVPLIMDGEIQKTNLEQLGKDRFWLNNQLRQRGITDVKQVFLCTIDHRGKIFLDSRRGRGPYR
;
A
#
# COMPACT_ATOMS: atom_id res chain seq x y z
N MET A 1 57.69 -35.94 50.95
CA MET A 1 56.80 -34.80 51.23
C MET A 1 57.29 -33.67 50.34
N THR A 2 56.60 -33.14 49.33
CA THR A 2 55.20 -33.20 48.93
C THR A 2 55.22 -32.74 47.46
N SER A 3 54.94 -33.65 46.54
CA SER A 3 54.41 -33.32 45.21
C SER A 3 52.89 -33.33 45.37
N ILE A 4 52.16 -32.34 44.86
CA ILE A 4 50.76 -32.41 44.37
C ILE A 4 50.26 -30.99 43.98
N ALA A 5 49.67 -30.94 42.78
CA ALA A 5 48.65 -30.02 42.27
C ALA A 5 48.95 -28.50 42.17
N SER A 6 49.42 -28.06 41.01
CA SER A 6 49.22 -26.66 40.54
C SER A 6 49.02 -26.63 39.01
N GLY A 7 48.21 -27.56 38.48
CA GLY A 7 48.00 -27.73 37.04
C GLY A 7 46.54 -27.79 36.57
N ASP A 8 45.58 -28.16 37.44
CA ASP A 8 44.19 -28.41 37.01
C ASP A 8 43.29 -27.16 36.99
N ASN A 9 43.59 -26.15 37.79
CA ASN A 9 42.70 -25.00 37.95
C ASN A 9 42.66 -24.08 36.71
N SER A 10 43.69 -24.12 35.84
CA SER A 10 43.76 -23.25 34.66
C SER A 10 42.89 -23.75 33.50
N CYS A 11 42.61 -25.05 33.45
CA CYS A 11 41.80 -25.68 32.40
C CYS A 11 40.31 -25.59 32.73
N THR A 12 39.94 -25.86 33.99
CA THR A 12 38.56 -25.75 34.48
C THR A 12 38.03 -24.32 34.45
N LEU A 13 38.85 -23.32 34.84
CA LEU A 13 38.48 -21.90 34.75
C LEU A 13 38.25 -21.43 33.30
N LYS A 14 38.96 -21.99 32.31
CA LYS A 14 38.73 -21.68 30.89
C LYS A 14 37.44 -22.29 30.37
N LEU A 15 37.11 -23.51 30.79
CA LEU A 15 35.85 -24.17 30.43
C LEU A 15 34.64 -23.46 31.05
N GLU A 16 34.72 -23.04 32.32
CA GLU A 16 33.65 -22.26 32.97
C GLU A 16 33.49 -20.87 32.33
N ALA A 17 34.58 -20.19 32.00
CA ALA A 17 34.52 -18.90 31.29
C ALA A 17 33.83 -19.03 29.92
N VAL A 18 34.16 -20.08 29.17
CA VAL A 18 33.56 -20.37 27.86
C VAL A 18 32.06 -20.69 27.98
N HIS A 19 31.62 -21.44 28.99
CA HIS A 19 30.20 -21.68 29.23
C HIS A 19 29.43 -20.40 29.61
N VAL A 20 30.00 -19.54 30.45
CA VAL A 20 29.39 -18.25 30.80
C VAL A 20 29.28 -17.34 29.58
N GLU A 21 30.28 -17.34 28.69
CA GLU A 21 30.24 -16.57 27.43
C GLU A 21 29.09 -17.01 26.51
N TYR A 22 28.85 -18.32 26.36
CA TYR A 22 27.74 -18.82 25.54
C TYR A 22 26.35 -18.47 26.10
N TRP A 23 26.17 -18.51 27.43
CA TRP A 23 24.91 -18.10 28.05
C TRP A 23 24.65 -16.59 27.91
N VAL A 24 25.69 -15.77 28.05
CA VAL A 24 25.60 -14.32 27.81
C VAL A 24 25.21 -14.03 26.36
N LEU A 25 25.82 -14.74 25.41
CA LEU A 25 25.49 -14.62 23.99
C LEU A 25 24.03 -15.02 23.72
N ALA A 26 23.59 -16.18 24.24
CA ALA A 26 22.22 -16.66 24.07
C ALA A 26 21.16 -15.69 24.62
N PHE A 27 21.38 -15.17 25.84
CA PHE A 27 20.48 -14.18 26.44
C PHE A 27 20.46 -12.86 25.66
N ARG A 28 21.64 -12.40 25.20
CA ARG A 28 21.76 -11.19 24.40
C ARG A 28 21.04 -11.34 23.05
N THR A 29 21.22 -12.45 22.34
CA THR A 29 20.51 -12.74 21.10
C THR A 29 19.01 -12.80 21.31
N LEU A 30 18.54 -13.45 22.38
CA LEU A 30 17.11 -13.48 22.74
C LEU A 30 16.57 -12.07 22.99
N LEU A 31 17.29 -11.26 23.75
CA LEU A 31 16.91 -9.88 24.06
C LEU A 31 16.84 -9.02 22.79
N ILE A 32 17.82 -9.12 21.88
CA ILE A 32 17.80 -8.41 20.60
C ILE A 32 16.66 -8.88 19.70
N TYR A 33 16.39 -10.17 19.64
CA TYR A 33 15.25 -10.71 18.91
C TYR A 33 13.93 -10.08 19.39
N PHE A 34 13.71 -9.99 20.71
CA PHE A 34 12.52 -9.34 21.27
C PHE A 34 12.46 -7.84 20.96
N ILE A 35 13.59 -7.13 20.99
CA ILE A 35 13.65 -5.70 20.64
C ILE A 35 13.30 -5.49 19.16
N VAL A 36 13.92 -6.25 18.25
CA VAL A 36 13.63 -6.16 16.82
C VAL A 36 12.18 -6.52 16.54
N PHE A 37 11.66 -7.59 17.16
CA PHE A 37 10.25 -7.95 17.04
C PHE A 37 9.31 -6.83 17.52
N LEU A 38 9.63 -6.19 18.65
CA LEU A 38 8.85 -5.05 19.16
C LEU A 38 8.88 -3.88 18.19
N ILE A 39 10.05 -3.55 17.63
CA ILE A 39 10.20 -2.48 16.63
C ILE A 39 9.35 -2.79 15.39
N MET A 40 9.49 -3.98 14.80
CA MET A 40 8.68 -4.42 13.66
C MET A 40 7.17 -4.40 13.98
N ARG A 41 6.80 -4.74 15.21
CA ARG A 41 5.39 -4.68 15.66
C ARG A 41 4.88 -3.24 15.75
N LEU A 42 5.72 -2.30 16.21
CA LEU A 42 5.39 -0.88 16.34
C LEU A 42 5.35 -0.16 14.98
N MET A 43 6.09 -0.65 13.97
CA MET A 43 6.00 -0.16 12.59
C MET A 43 4.61 -0.37 11.97
N GLY A 44 3.81 -1.30 12.53
CA GLY A 44 2.39 -1.43 12.29
C GLY A 44 2.03 -2.38 11.14
N LYS A 45 0.73 -2.57 10.88
CA LYS A 45 0.24 -3.56 9.90
C LYS A 45 0.55 -3.21 8.44
N ARG A 46 1.02 -1.99 8.18
CA ARG A 46 1.28 -1.47 6.83
C ARG A 46 2.45 -2.19 6.16
N GLU A 47 3.48 -2.56 6.92
CA GLU A 47 4.68 -3.22 6.38
C GLU A 47 4.37 -4.59 5.76
N ILE A 48 3.54 -5.39 6.41
CA ILE A 48 3.30 -6.79 6.00
C ILE A 48 2.36 -6.88 4.77
N GLY A 49 1.51 -5.86 4.56
CA GLY A 49 0.48 -5.88 3.50
C GLY A 49 0.93 -5.35 2.13
N LYS A 50 1.88 -4.40 2.13
CA LYS A 50 2.50 -3.79 0.94
C LYS A 50 3.86 -3.25 1.38
N LEU A 51 4.92 -4.07 1.32
CA LEU A 51 6.28 -3.61 1.64
C LEU A 51 6.65 -2.45 0.71
N SER A 52 6.67 -1.23 1.26
CA SER A 52 7.26 -0.10 0.55
C SER A 52 8.76 -0.33 0.43
N VAL A 53 9.39 0.22 -0.61
CA VAL A 53 10.85 0.17 -0.75
C VAL A 53 11.53 0.77 0.49
N PHE A 54 10.93 1.80 1.09
CA PHE A 54 11.41 2.40 2.33
C PHE A 54 11.34 1.45 3.52
N ASP A 55 10.24 0.71 3.67
CA ASP A 55 10.07 -0.27 4.76
C ASP A 55 11.12 -1.39 4.64
N LEU A 56 11.43 -1.82 3.41
CA LEU A 56 12.49 -2.79 3.13
C LEU A 56 13.88 -2.26 3.54
N VAL A 57 14.22 -1.03 3.14
CA VAL A 57 15.51 -0.42 3.48
C VAL A 57 15.69 -0.33 4.99
N ILE A 58 14.66 0.11 5.72
CA ILE A 58 14.71 0.25 7.18
C ILE A 58 14.80 -1.13 7.85
N SER A 59 14.05 -2.13 7.35
CA SER A 59 14.13 -3.50 7.84
C SER A 59 15.55 -4.08 7.71
N VAL A 60 16.20 -3.87 6.57
CA VAL A 60 17.59 -4.29 6.34
C VAL A 60 18.54 -3.55 7.28
N MET A 61 18.39 -2.25 7.47
CA MET A 61 19.23 -1.48 8.40
C MET A 61 19.09 -1.98 9.84
N ILE A 62 17.86 -2.28 10.30
CA ILE A 62 17.63 -2.82 11.65
C ILE A 62 18.30 -4.19 11.79
N ALA A 63 18.19 -5.05 10.78
CA ALA A 63 18.82 -6.37 10.78
C ALA A 63 20.36 -6.27 10.89
N GLU A 64 20.99 -5.41 10.09
CA GLU A 64 22.45 -5.18 10.14
C GLU A 64 22.89 -4.67 11.51
N ILE A 65 22.17 -3.69 12.09
CA ILE A 65 22.49 -3.19 13.43
C ILE A 65 22.29 -4.30 14.47
N ALA A 66 21.26 -5.16 14.32
CA ALA A 66 21.02 -6.27 15.22
C ALA A 66 22.18 -7.27 15.23
N VAL A 67 22.70 -7.61 14.04
CA VAL A 67 23.87 -8.49 13.89
C VAL A 67 25.09 -7.89 14.59
N VAL A 68 25.41 -6.63 14.32
CA VAL A 68 26.54 -5.93 14.98
C VAL A 68 26.43 -5.97 16.50
N VAL A 69 25.21 -5.84 17.02
CA VAL A 69 24.96 -5.88 18.47
C VAL A 69 25.07 -7.28 19.02
N ILE A 70 24.70 -8.32 18.26
CA ILE A 70 24.87 -9.71 18.70
C ILE A 70 26.35 -10.10 18.71
N GLU A 71 27.13 -9.67 17.71
CA GLU A 71 28.54 -10.03 17.57
C GLU A 71 29.46 -9.32 18.58
N ASP A 72 29.32 -8.00 18.75
CA ASP A 72 30.20 -7.23 19.64
C ASP A 72 29.74 -7.33 21.10
N THR A 73 30.11 -8.44 21.74
CA THR A 73 29.74 -8.74 23.13
C THR A 73 30.36 -7.73 24.13
N LYS A 74 31.42 -7.01 23.74
CA LYS A 74 32.13 -6.05 24.60
C LYS A 74 31.42 -4.70 24.67
N ARG A 75 30.65 -4.33 23.64
CA ARG A 75 29.86 -3.11 23.65
C ARG A 75 28.55 -3.30 24.41
N PRO A 76 28.13 -2.33 25.24
CA PRO A 76 26.79 -2.31 25.82
C PRO A 76 25.71 -2.37 24.74
N VAL A 77 24.70 -3.22 24.94
CA VAL A 77 23.54 -3.38 24.04
C VAL A 77 22.86 -2.04 23.72
N LEU A 78 22.87 -1.10 24.68
CA LEU A 78 22.27 0.23 24.54
C LEU A 78 22.81 1.01 23.33
N HIS A 79 24.09 0.83 22.96
CA HIS A 79 24.67 1.50 21.78
C HIS A 79 24.05 1.04 20.46
N GLY A 80 23.47 -0.15 20.41
CA GLY A 80 22.72 -0.63 19.26
C GLY A 80 21.23 -0.32 19.30
N VAL A 81 20.66 -0.37 20.50
CA VAL A 81 19.25 -0.02 20.72
C VAL A 81 18.97 1.44 20.37
N LEU A 82 19.92 2.35 20.60
CA LEU A 82 19.74 3.77 20.31
C LEU A 82 19.58 4.06 18.79
N PRO A 83 20.47 3.61 17.88
CA PRO A 83 20.25 3.68 16.44
C PRO A 83 18.95 3.01 15.98
N MET A 84 18.62 1.82 16.52
CA MET A 84 17.37 1.12 16.19
C MET A 84 16.13 1.94 16.61
N ALA A 85 16.14 2.53 17.80
CA ALA A 85 15.07 3.39 18.28
C ALA A 85 14.96 4.68 17.45
N CYS A 86 16.08 5.27 17.04
CA CYS A 86 16.10 6.41 16.12
C CYS A 86 15.45 6.04 14.78
N LEU A 87 15.75 4.88 14.19
CA LEU A 87 15.11 4.40 12.96
C LEU A 87 13.60 4.23 13.14
N LEU A 88 13.16 3.65 14.27
CA LEU A 88 11.73 3.53 14.59
C LEU A 88 11.05 4.90 14.68
N ILE A 89 11.67 5.87 15.36
CA ILE A 89 11.12 7.23 15.49
C ILE A 89 11.00 7.90 14.12
N ILE A 90 12.04 7.81 13.28
CA ILE A 90 12.03 8.34 11.92
C ILE A 90 10.91 7.70 11.11
N GLN A 91 10.75 6.37 11.19
CA GLN A 91 9.69 5.65 10.50
C GLN A 91 8.29 6.12 10.93
N ILE A 92 8.05 6.23 12.24
CA ILE A 92 6.79 6.73 12.78
C ILE A 92 6.53 8.18 12.31
N LEU A 93 7.56 9.04 12.33
CA LEU A 93 7.45 10.42 11.86
C LEU A 93 7.07 10.48 10.38
N ILE A 94 7.73 9.70 9.52
CA ILE A 94 7.40 9.61 8.09
C ILE A 94 5.96 9.14 7.90
N ALA A 95 5.51 8.14 8.66
CA ALA A 95 4.14 7.66 8.60
C ALA A 95 3.13 8.78 8.97
N PHE A 96 3.35 9.48 10.08
CA PHE A 96 2.49 10.61 10.49
C PHE A 96 2.49 11.76 9.48
N ILE A 97 3.65 12.09 8.94
CA ILE A 97 3.80 13.16 7.95
C ILE A 97 3.11 12.76 6.63
N SER A 98 3.24 11.52 6.20
CA SER A 98 2.60 10.98 4.99
C SER A 98 1.07 10.86 5.13
N LEU A 99 0.56 10.71 6.35
CA LEU A 99 -0.88 10.84 6.62
C LEU A 99 -1.38 12.27 6.43
N LYS A 100 -0.58 13.28 6.77
CA LYS A 100 -0.98 14.69 6.69
C LYS A 100 -0.70 15.34 5.33
N SER A 101 0.30 14.88 4.60
CA SER A 101 0.74 15.47 3.33
C SER A 101 0.71 14.46 2.20
N ARG A 102 -0.19 14.69 1.22
CA ARG A 102 -0.26 13.88 0.00
C ARG A 102 1.03 13.96 -0.83
N LYS A 103 1.70 15.11 -0.86
CA LYS A 103 2.96 15.28 -1.62
C LYS A 103 4.07 14.40 -1.07
N LEU A 104 4.20 14.36 0.26
CA LEU A 104 5.21 13.51 0.90
C LEU A 104 4.84 12.04 0.76
N ARG A 105 3.55 11.70 0.87
CA ARG A 105 3.07 10.35 0.54
C ARG A 105 3.47 9.92 -0.87
N VAL A 106 3.27 10.76 -1.88
CA VAL A 106 3.65 10.44 -3.27
C VAL A 106 5.17 10.35 -3.44
N TRP A 107 5.95 11.14 -2.69
CA TRP A 107 7.42 11.08 -2.76
C TRP A 107 8.00 9.81 -2.13
N PHE A 108 7.44 9.36 -0.99
CA PHE A 108 7.88 8.15 -0.30
C PHE A 108 7.24 6.87 -0.85
N ASP A 109 5.93 6.85 -1.02
CA ASP A 109 5.20 5.65 -1.45
C ASP A 109 5.08 5.53 -2.97
N GLY A 110 5.38 6.59 -3.73
CA GLY A 110 5.12 6.67 -5.16
C GLY A 110 3.65 6.97 -5.50
N GLU A 111 3.34 7.03 -6.80
CA GLU A 111 1.97 7.05 -7.31
C GLU A 111 1.73 5.85 -8.24
N PRO A 112 0.55 5.22 -8.19
CA PRO A 112 0.20 4.16 -9.13
C PRO A 112 0.09 4.74 -10.56
N VAL A 113 0.52 3.97 -11.56
CA VAL A 113 0.60 4.42 -12.95
C VAL A 113 -0.24 3.55 -13.86
N VAL A 114 -1.09 4.16 -14.67
CA VAL A 114 -1.90 3.44 -15.66
C VAL A 114 -1.03 3.05 -16.87
N LEU A 115 -0.82 1.74 -17.06
CA LEU A 115 -0.06 1.19 -18.19
C LEU A 115 -0.95 0.81 -19.38
N VAL A 116 -2.18 0.36 -19.11
CA VAL A 116 -3.19 0.06 -20.13
C VAL A 116 -4.45 0.84 -19.81
N GLU A 117 -4.99 1.52 -20.80
CA GLU A 117 -6.27 2.22 -20.72
C GLU A 117 -7.11 1.89 -21.96
N ARG A 118 -8.32 1.37 -21.72
CA ARG A 118 -9.30 0.96 -22.74
C ARG A 118 -8.70 0.03 -23.80
N GLY A 119 -7.84 -0.89 -23.38
CA GLY A 119 -7.12 -1.83 -24.24
C GLY A 119 -5.98 -1.21 -25.06
N LYS A 120 -5.59 0.05 -24.81
CA LYS A 120 -4.44 0.71 -25.43
C LYS A 120 -3.28 0.81 -24.45
N LEU A 121 -2.08 0.47 -24.92
CA LEU A 121 -0.84 0.53 -24.15
C LEU A 121 -0.31 1.98 -24.08
N ASN A 122 -0.08 2.46 -22.87
CA ASN A 122 0.58 3.74 -22.65
C ASN A 122 2.11 3.55 -22.66
N ARG A 123 2.70 3.59 -23.87
CA ARG A 123 4.15 3.44 -24.07
C ARG A 123 4.98 4.49 -23.35
N GLU A 124 4.46 5.70 -23.20
CA GLU A 124 5.18 6.77 -22.50
C GLU A 124 5.27 6.47 -21.00
N ALA A 125 4.16 6.04 -20.39
CA ALA A 125 4.12 5.63 -18.99
C ALA A 125 5.04 4.42 -18.73
N MET A 126 4.97 3.39 -19.60
CA MET A 126 5.86 2.23 -19.53
C MET A 126 7.34 2.63 -19.60
N ARG A 127 7.71 3.53 -20.53
CA ARG A 127 9.09 4.03 -20.64
C ARG A 127 9.54 4.79 -19.38
N LYS A 128 8.68 5.64 -18.80
CA LYS A 128 8.98 6.39 -17.57
C LYS A 128 9.20 5.46 -16.37
N GLN A 129 8.41 4.38 -16.30
CA GLN A 129 8.49 3.38 -15.24
C GLN A 129 9.51 2.27 -15.51
N ARG A 130 10.28 2.36 -16.62
CA ARG A 130 11.21 1.31 -17.07
C ARG A 130 10.56 -0.07 -17.16
N TYR A 131 9.26 -0.09 -17.45
CA TYR A 131 8.44 -1.30 -17.49
C TYR A 131 8.35 -1.75 -18.94
N ASN A 132 8.88 -2.93 -19.26
CA ASN A 132 8.91 -3.41 -20.64
C ASN A 132 7.64 -4.22 -20.99
N LEU A 133 7.50 -4.61 -22.26
CA LEU A 133 6.33 -5.39 -22.69
C LEU A 133 6.36 -6.82 -22.12
N ASP A 134 7.54 -7.39 -21.90
CA ASP A 134 7.70 -8.74 -21.36
C ASP A 134 7.25 -8.81 -19.89
N ASP A 135 7.58 -7.82 -19.06
CA ASP A 135 7.12 -7.65 -17.68
C ASP A 135 5.60 -7.51 -17.64
N LEU A 136 5.03 -6.77 -18.60
CA LEU A 136 3.59 -6.61 -18.72
C LEU A 136 2.91 -7.93 -19.05
N LEU A 137 3.42 -8.65 -20.05
CA LEU A 137 2.91 -9.94 -20.46
C LEU A 137 3.07 -11.01 -19.37
N LEU A 138 4.16 -10.96 -18.61
CA LEU A 138 4.39 -11.81 -17.44
C LEU A 138 3.30 -11.58 -16.39
N GLN A 139 3.03 -10.33 -16.02
CA GLN A 139 1.98 -9.99 -15.06
C GLN A 139 0.58 -10.40 -15.56
N PHE A 140 0.29 -10.27 -16.86
CA PHE A 140 -0.96 -10.77 -17.44
C PHE A 140 -1.08 -12.30 -17.37
N ARG A 141 0.03 -13.02 -17.55
CA ARG A 141 0.09 -14.49 -17.43
C ARG A 141 -0.14 -14.94 -15.99
N GLU A 142 0.49 -14.28 -15.01
CA GLU A 142 0.29 -14.56 -13.57
C GLU A 142 -1.18 -14.38 -13.17
N ASN A 143 -1.83 -13.33 -13.70
CA ASN A 143 -3.23 -13.03 -13.45
C ASN A 143 -4.22 -13.74 -14.40
N LYS A 144 -3.74 -14.68 -15.24
CA LYS A 144 -4.55 -15.46 -16.21
C LYS A 144 -5.51 -14.59 -17.04
N THR A 145 -5.06 -13.41 -17.46
CA THR A 145 -5.90 -12.44 -18.19
C THR A 145 -5.27 -12.10 -19.54
N ASN A 146 -6.10 -12.00 -20.58
CA ASN A 146 -5.65 -11.58 -21.90
C ASN A 146 -5.69 -10.05 -22.02
N ILE A 147 -4.67 -9.43 -22.62
CA ILE A 147 -4.60 -7.98 -22.87
C ILE A 147 -5.83 -7.45 -23.61
N ALA A 148 -6.40 -8.24 -24.53
CA ALA A 148 -7.56 -7.84 -25.32
C ALA A 148 -8.80 -7.54 -24.45
N ASP A 149 -8.94 -8.26 -23.35
CA ASP A 149 -10.08 -8.20 -22.44
C ASP A 149 -9.88 -7.21 -21.29
N VAL A 150 -8.77 -6.45 -21.32
CA VAL A 150 -8.40 -5.54 -20.24
C VAL A 150 -8.88 -4.14 -20.56
N GLU A 151 -9.63 -3.58 -19.62
CA GLU A 151 -10.04 -2.19 -19.67
C GLU A 151 -8.98 -1.30 -19.05
N PHE A 152 -8.48 -1.65 -17.87
CA PHE A 152 -7.39 -0.92 -17.21
C PHE A 152 -6.36 -1.85 -16.61
N ALA A 153 -5.08 -1.50 -16.75
CA ALA A 153 -4.00 -2.11 -16.01
C ALA A 153 -3.19 -1.02 -15.31
N ILE A 154 -3.14 -1.09 -13.98
CA ILE A 154 -2.54 -0.08 -13.11
C ILE A 154 -1.33 -0.73 -12.44
N LEU A 155 -0.15 -0.17 -12.68
CA LEU A 155 1.07 -0.54 -11.96
C LEU A 155 1.03 0.11 -10.58
N GLU A 156 0.84 -0.72 -9.54
CA GLU A 156 0.91 -0.30 -8.15
C GLU A 156 2.34 0.04 -7.76
N THR A 157 2.51 0.84 -6.71
CA THR A 157 3.84 1.25 -6.23
C THR A 157 4.67 0.09 -5.65
N THR A 158 4.01 -1.02 -5.34
CA THR A 158 4.63 -2.32 -4.99
C THR A 158 5.25 -3.04 -6.20
N GLY A 159 5.04 -2.56 -7.42
CA GLY A 159 5.43 -3.23 -8.67
C GLY A 159 4.41 -4.25 -9.19
N LYS A 160 3.35 -4.54 -8.42
CA LYS A 160 2.27 -5.43 -8.87
C LYS A 160 1.34 -4.74 -9.87
N LEU A 161 0.84 -5.50 -10.83
CA LEU A 161 -0.16 -5.02 -11.78
C LEU A 161 -1.59 -5.32 -11.28
N SER A 162 -2.39 -4.28 -11.10
CA SER A 162 -3.83 -4.39 -10.85
C SER A 162 -4.58 -4.34 -12.17
N ILE A 163 -5.41 -5.35 -12.45
CA ILE A 163 -6.10 -5.51 -13.74
C ILE A 163 -7.60 -5.40 -13.54
N ILE A 164 -8.23 -4.56 -14.36
CA ILE A 164 -9.67 -4.37 -14.45
C ILE A 164 -10.09 -4.81 -15.86
N GLN A 165 -10.92 -5.84 -15.94
CA GLN A 165 -11.38 -6.41 -17.21
C GLN A 165 -12.59 -5.64 -17.76
N LYS A 166 -12.77 -5.70 -19.07
CA LYS A 166 -13.95 -5.16 -19.76
C LYS A 166 -15.16 -6.01 -19.40
N ASP A 167 -16.25 -5.36 -19.01
CA ASP A 167 -17.52 -6.06 -18.78
C ASP A 167 -18.08 -6.59 -20.12
N MET A 168 -18.02 -7.90 -20.34
CA MET A 168 -18.47 -8.56 -21.58
C MET A 168 -20.00 -8.54 -21.75
N LYS A 169 -20.77 -8.16 -20.72
CA LYS A 169 -22.25 -8.23 -20.70
C LYS A 169 -23.01 -7.30 -21.66
N GLY A 170 -22.32 -6.57 -22.54
CA GLY A 170 -22.93 -5.69 -23.53
C GLY A 170 -22.74 -6.10 -24.99
N ARG A 171 -22.12 -7.25 -25.28
CA ARG A 171 -21.70 -7.60 -26.65
C ARG A 171 -22.45 -8.75 -27.32
N ASP A 172 -23.48 -9.29 -26.67
CA ASP A 172 -24.34 -10.33 -27.24
C ASP A 172 -25.70 -9.74 -27.63
N SER A 173 -25.72 -8.88 -28.65
CA SER A 173 -26.95 -8.46 -29.35
C SER A 173 -26.64 -7.96 -30.76
N ASN A 174 -25.81 -8.69 -31.50
CA ASN A 174 -25.78 -8.61 -32.97
C ASN A 174 -25.06 -9.84 -33.55
N GLY A 175 -25.78 -10.94 -33.64
CA GLY A 175 -25.39 -12.14 -34.34
C GLY A 175 -26.61 -13.04 -34.50
N HIS A 176 -27.04 -13.26 -35.74
CA HIS A 176 -28.15 -14.13 -36.11
C HIS A 176 -28.04 -15.52 -35.47
N SER A 177 -29.03 -15.93 -34.68
CA SER A 177 -29.62 -17.28 -34.73
C SER A 177 -30.95 -17.29 -33.99
N SER A 178 -31.84 -18.08 -34.56
CA SER A 178 -33.27 -18.27 -34.31
C SER A 178 -33.68 -18.71 -32.91
N SER A 179 -34.87 -18.22 -32.53
CA SER A 179 -35.91 -18.85 -31.70
C SER A 179 -35.74 -19.02 -30.17
N GLU A 180 -36.72 -18.39 -29.50
CA GLU A 180 -37.45 -18.76 -28.27
C GLU A 180 -36.82 -18.59 -26.87
N GLY A 181 -37.56 -17.87 -26.02
CA GLY A 181 -37.37 -17.84 -24.56
C GLY A 181 -37.68 -16.49 -23.92
N HIS A 182 -38.87 -16.35 -23.34
CA HIS A 182 -39.40 -15.13 -22.71
C HIS A 182 -38.71 -14.75 -21.38
N ALA A 183 -38.35 -13.47 -21.22
CA ALA A 183 -38.48 -12.70 -19.97
C ALA A 183 -38.40 -11.18 -20.27
N PRO A 184 -39.22 -10.31 -19.64
CA PRO A 184 -39.40 -8.94 -20.09
C PRO A 184 -38.24 -8.02 -19.69
N ARG A 185 -37.71 -7.30 -20.68
CA ARG A 185 -36.84 -6.13 -20.50
C ARG A 185 -37.67 -4.99 -19.89
N GLN A 186 -37.32 -4.57 -18.67
CA GLN A 186 -37.57 -3.18 -18.26
C GLN A 186 -36.35 -2.37 -18.65
N ASP A 187 -36.41 -1.78 -19.85
CA ASP A 187 -35.54 -0.68 -20.25
C ASP A 187 -35.81 0.47 -19.28
N SER A 188 -34.95 0.60 -18.27
CA SER A 188 -34.94 1.78 -17.41
C SER A 188 -34.51 2.96 -18.27
N GLN A 189 -35.51 3.73 -18.68
CA GLN A 189 -35.48 4.96 -19.46
C GLN A 189 -34.81 6.09 -18.65
N PHE A 190 -33.54 5.92 -18.28
CA PHE A 190 -32.74 6.98 -17.67
C PHE A 190 -31.70 7.49 -18.67
N PRO A 191 -31.62 8.81 -18.91
CA PRO A 191 -30.55 9.38 -19.71
C PRO A 191 -29.23 9.05 -19.01
N LYS A 192 -28.33 8.36 -19.72
CA LYS A 192 -27.02 7.98 -19.18
C LYS A 192 -26.29 9.26 -18.75
N PRO A 193 -25.99 9.45 -17.45
CA PRO A 193 -25.49 10.73 -16.92
C PRO A 193 -24.02 11.03 -17.26
N PHE A 194 -23.37 10.15 -18.04
CA PHE A 194 -21.94 10.19 -18.34
C PHE A 194 -21.67 10.06 -19.86
N PRO A 195 -20.60 10.69 -20.38
CA PRO A 195 -20.21 10.57 -21.78
C PRO A 195 -19.87 9.12 -22.15
N LYS A 196 -20.15 8.72 -23.40
CA LYS A 196 -19.94 7.36 -23.97
C LYS A 196 -18.54 6.76 -23.74
N ASN A 197 -17.56 7.57 -23.37
CA ASN A 197 -16.16 7.19 -23.22
C ASN A 197 -15.74 6.80 -21.79
N TYR A 198 -16.67 6.81 -20.82
CA TYR A 198 -16.43 6.44 -19.43
C TYR A 198 -17.20 5.15 -19.09
N ARG A 199 -16.49 4.04 -18.92
CA ARG A 199 -17.06 2.74 -18.52
C ARG A 199 -16.28 2.08 -17.38
N PHE A 200 -15.90 2.86 -16.36
CA PHE A 200 -15.43 2.28 -15.11
C PHE A 200 -16.62 1.74 -14.31
N GLU A 201 -17.18 0.60 -14.73
CA GLU A 201 -18.33 -0.03 -14.06
C GLU A 201 -17.96 -0.63 -12.68
N THR A 202 -16.73 -0.45 -12.17
CA THR A 202 -16.29 -1.15 -10.93
C THR A 202 -15.60 -0.30 -9.86
N LEU A 203 -15.07 0.90 -10.14
CA LEU A 203 -14.35 1.71 -9.13
C LEU A 203 -14.94 3.12 -8.98
N PRO A 204 -15.31 3.54 -7.76
CA PRO A 204 -15.84 4.88 -7.53
C PRO A 204 -14.72 5.93 -7.64
N VAL A 205 -14.97 6.99 -8.40
CA VAL A 205 -14.01 8.06 -8.65
C VAL A 205 -14.01 9.04 -7.47
N PRO A 206 -12.87 9.28 -6.79
CA PRO A 206 -12.82 10.22 -5.67
C PRO A 206 -12.91 11.66 -6.15
N LEU A 207 -13.89 12.40 -5.65
CA LEU A 207 -14.13 13.82 -5.92
C LEU A 207 -13.54 14.72 -4.82
N ILE A 208 -13.59 14.25 -3.58
CA ILE A 208 -12.98 14.92 -2.42
C ILE A 208 -12.22 13.86 -1.62
N MET A 209 -10.98 14.16 -1.29
CA MET A 209 -10.16 13.35 -0.39
C MET A 209 -9.53 14.27 0.64
N ASP A 210 -9.66 13.95 1.92
CA ASP A 210 -9.11 14.74 3.01
C ASP A 210 -9.48 16.23 2.89
N GLY A 211 -10.73 16.55 2.61
CA GLY A 211 -11.22 17.93 2.48
C GLY A 211 -10.66 18.71 1.28
N GLU A 212 -9.91 18.07 0.38
CA GLU A 212 -9.39 18.66 -0.84
C GLU A 212 -10.12 18.12 -2.07
N ILE A 213 -10.55 19.05 -2.94
CA ILE A 213 -11.22 18.73 -4.20
C ILE A 213 -10.20 18.19 -5.19
N GLN A 214 -10.48 17.01 -5.74
CA GLN A 214 -9.69 16.38 -6.78
C GLN A 214 -10.08 16.96 -8.15
N LYS A 215 -9.49 18.10 -8.52
CA LYS A 215 -9.83 18.84 -9.76
C LYS A 215 -9.70 17.99 -11.03
N THR A 216 -8.61 17.24 -11.14
CA THR A 216 -8.35 16.35 -12.28
C THR A 216 -9.47 15.34 -12.46
N ASN A 217 -10.02 14.79 -11.36
CA ASN A 217 -11.09 13.81 -11.41
C ASN A 217 -12.43 14.44 -11.80
N LEU A 218 -12.69 15.68 -11.37
CA LEU A 218 -13.85 16.45 -11.82
C LEU A 218 -13.79 16.75 -13.32
N GLU A 219 -12.65 17.23 -13.80
CA GLU A 219 -12.40 17.52 -15.22
C GLU A 219 -12.58 16.26 -16.07
N GLN A 220 -12.06 15.12 -15.62
CA GLN A 220 -12.23 13.83 -16.30
C GLN A 220 -13.70 13.37 -16.37
N LEU A 221 -14.53 13.74 -15.39
CA LEU A 221 -15.96 13.45 -15.38
C LEU A 221 -16.82 14.48 -16.14
N GLY A 222 -16.18 15.52 -16.71
CA GLY A 222 -16.89 16.64 -17.34
C GLY A 222 -17.76 17.42 -16.34
N LYS A 223 -17.39 17.40 -15.06
CA LYS A 223 -18.08 18.13 -13.99
C LYS A 223 -17.18 19.27 -13.51
N ASP A 224 -17.82 20.31 -13.00
CA ASP A 224 -17.11 21.44 -12.43
C ASP A 224 -17.28 21.49 -10.90
N ARG A 225 -16.57 22.43 -10.28
CA ARG A 225 -16.65 22.67 -8.84
C ARG A 225 -18.06 23.10 -8.41
N PHE A 226 -18.81 23.77 -9.30
CA PHE A 226 -20.15 24.23 -9.02
C PHE A 226 -21.12 23.06 -8.85
N TRP A 227 -21.08 22.09 -9.77
CA TRP A 227 -21.84 20.85 -9.69
C TRP A 227 -21.54 20.10 -8.39
N LEU A 228 -20.26 19.96 -8.03
CA LEU A 228 -19.85 19.28 -6.79
C LEU A 228 -20.40 20.01 -5.55
N ASN A 229 -20.27 21.33 -5.50
CA ASN A 229 -20.80 22.13 -4.39
C ASN A 229 -22.34 22.00 -4.26
N ASN A 230 -23.07 21.92 -5.38
CA ASN A 230 -24.51 21.71 -5.35
C ASN A 230 -24.87 20.32 -4.78
N GLN A 231 -24.13 19.28 -5.17
CA GLN A 231 -24.30 17.92 -4.64
C GLN A 231 -24.03 17.83 -3.12
N LEU A 232 -23.01 18.55 -2.63
CA LEU A 232 -22.72 18.63 -1.19
C LEU A 232 -23.81 19.38 -0.42
N ARG A 233 -24.30 20.49 -0.97
CA ARG A 233 -25.36 21.30 -0.35
C ARG A 233 -26.68 20.54 -0.23
N GLN A 234 -27.05 19.76 -1.25
CA GLN A 234 -28.22 18.87 -1.19
C GLN A 234 -28.16 17.85 -0.06
N ARG A 235 -26.96 17.58 0.47
CA ARG A 235 -26.70 16.65 1.57
C ARG A 235 -26.33 17.35 2.88
N GLY A 236 -26.60 18.66 2.98
CA GLY A 236 -26.39 19.44 4.19
C GLY A 236 -24.94 19.86 4.47
N ILE A 237 -24.02 19.70 3.51
CA ILE A 237 -22.61 20.05 3.69
C ILE A 237 -22.31 21.39 3.04
N THR A 238 -21.84 22.33 3.85
CA THR A 238 -21.57 23.72 3.44
C THR A 238 -20.09 23.99 3.22
N ASP A 239 -19.21 23.27 3.92
CA ASP A 239 -17.76 23.38 3.77
C ASP A 239 -17.15 22.04 3.34
N VAL A 240 -16.41 22.07 2.24
CA VAL A 240 -15.69 20.91 1.68
C VAL A 240 -14.68 20.34 2.67
N LYS A 241 -14.12 21.17 3.56
CA LYS A 241 -13.18 20.71 4.60
C LYS A 241 -13.80 19.74 5.60
N GLN A 242 -15.14 19.72 5.71
CA GLN A 242 -15.87 18.78 6.56
C GLN A 242 -15.98 17.39 5.93
N VAL A 243 -15.60 17.22 4.66
CA VAL A 243 -15.68 15.95 3.95
C VAL A 243 -14.36 15.19 4.08
N PHE A 244 -14.39 13.96 4.58
CA PHE A 244 -13.23 13.08 4.58
C PHE A 244 -13.06 12.42 3.22
N LEU A 245 -14.15 11.83 2.70
CA LEU A 245 -14.17 11.16 1.41
C LEU A 245 -15.49 11.44 0.70
N CYS A 246 -15.42 11.87 -0.56
CA CYS A 246 -16.57 11.89 -1.47
C CYS A 246 -16.18 11.19 -2.75
N THR A 247 -16.94 10.19 -3.16
CA THR A 247 -16.72 9.45 -4.41
C THR A 247 -18.02 9.36 -5.20
N ILE A 248 -17.92 9.19 -6.51
CA ILE A 248 -19.07 8.93 -7.39
C ILE A 248 -18.83 7.64 -8.17
N ASP A 249 -19.83 6.76 -8.18
CA ASP A 249 -19.80 5.56 -9.02
C ASP A 249 -20.32 5.84 -10.45
N HIS A 250 -20.18 4.85 -11.33
CA HIS A 250 -20.67 4.91 -12.72
C HIS A 250 -22.19 5.03 -12.86
N ARG A 251 -22.95 4.80 -11.78
CA ARG A 251 -24.42 4.97 -11.74
C ARG A 251 -24.81 6.38 -11.30
N GLY A 252 -23.84 7.24 -10.97
CA GLY A 252 -24.06 8.57 -10.45
C GLY A 252 -24.38 8.59 -8.95
N LYS A 253 -24.26 7.46 -8.26
CA LYS A 253 -24.43 7.39 -6.81
C LYS A 253 -23.19 7.97 -6.15
N ILE A 254 -23.38 9.08 -5.45
CA ILE A 254 -22.33 9.70 -4.64
C ILE A 254 -22.30 9.02 -3.27
N PHE A 255 -21.14 8.50 -2.88
CA PHE A 255 -20.84 8.13 -1.50
C PHE A 255 -20.14 9.30 -0.83
N LEU A 256 -20.57 9.62 0.40
CA LEU A 256 -20.01 10.72 1.16
C LEU A 256 -19.78 10.31 2.60
N ASP A 257 -18.55 10.52 3.06
CA ASP A 257 -18.12 10.38 4.44
C ASP A 257 -17.59 11.72 4.94
N SER A 258 -18.19 12.23 6.00
CA SER A 258 -17.77 13.46 6.64
C SER A 258 -16.63 13.17 7.61
N ARG A 259 -15.66 14.09 7.72
CA ARG A 259 -14.69 14.07 8.81
C ARG A 259 -15.48 14.10 10.11
N ARG A 260 -15.57 12.96 10.79
CA ARG A 260 -16.13 12.92 12.15
C ARG A 260 -15.37 13.97 12.95
N GLY A 261 -16.07 15.01 13.41
CA GLY A 261 -15.55 15.85 14.48
C GLY A 261 -15.11 14.92 15.62
N ARG A 262 -13.98 15.21 16.26
CA ARG A 262 -13.52 14.50 17.45
C ARG A 262 -14.73 14.17 18.35
N GLY A 263 -15.14 12.91 18.37
CA GLY A 263 -16.38 12.42 19.00
C GLY A 263 -16.32 10.89 19.10
N PRO A 264 -16.97 10.29 20.13
CA PRO A 264 -16.29 9.52 21.16
C PRO A 264 -16.28 8.01 20.87
N TYR A 265 -15.80 7.60 19.71
CA TYR A 265 -15.43 6.20 19.52
C TYR A 265 -13.93 6.13 19.31
N ARG A 266 -13.26 6.13 20.47
CA ARG A 266 -11.90 5.64 20.70
C ARG A 266 -11.88 4.13 20.55
#